data_AF-A0A7X4DNP7-F1
#
_entry.id   AF-A0A7X4DNP7-F1
#
_cell.length_a   1.000
_cell.length_b   1.000
_cell.length_c   1.000
_cell.angle_alpha   90.00
_cell.angle_beta   90.00
_cell.angle_gamma   90.00
#
_symmetry.space_group_name_H-M   'P 1'
#
loop_
_entity.id
_entity.type
_entity.pdbx_description
1 polymer ?
#
loop_
_entity_poly.entity_id
_entity_poly.type
_entity_poly.pdbx_seq_one_letter_code
_entity_poly.pdbx_strand_id
1 'polypeptide(L)'
;MSDTSFVRTEMLAEQDPPPTSVGVIGWLRANLFPNWWNAILTVLCLAAIWYVLSGLLGWTLQSVWNAGSLNECREVMIETWGSTHGHACWGVINDRWLQLLFGFYPPELYYRPILALLLLIAALAPVLFADKVSPRLLYVTAAYPFLMPWLMWGGSIWTPVGVAAGFVVAYFVGRVLRGTVPGLVLGILSAIIWWMLWFGFPVQTEVLAAGLGEGLAAISPDTAPFWLETVESRKFGGFMLSVMIGVVAIGCSLPLGILLALGRQSNMLIVKAICVGFIEFIRGVPLITLLFVASTLLNIFLPPGTNFDIILRVMIMVTLFAAAYMAEVIRGGLAGLPTGQYEGADSLGLNYWQAQRLIIMPQALKISIPGIVSTFIGIFKDTTL
;
A
#
# COMPACT_ATOMS: atom_id res chain seq x y z
N MET A 1 -45.10 -32.89 -54.46
CA MET A 1 -44.12 -32.35 -53.49
C MET A 1 -44.07 -33.32 -52.33
N SER A 2 -42.91 -33.91 -52.11
CA SER A 2 -42.65 -34.90 -51.06
C SER A 2 -42.84 -34.29 -49.69
N ASP A 3 -43.66 -34.92 -48.85
CA ASP A 3 -43.91 -34.54 -47.48
C ASP A 3 -42.64 -34.78 -46.65
N THR A 4 -41.78 -33.77 -46.56
CA THR A 4 -40.57 -33.82 -45.74
C THR A 4 -40.98 -33.65 -44.27
N SER A 5 -41.43 -34.73 -43.66
CA SER A 5 -41.91 -34.81 -42.26
C SER A 5 -40.94 -34.30 -41.18
N PHE A 6 -39.72 -33.91 -41.57
CA PHE A 6 -38.67 -33.40 -40.69
C PHE A 6 -38.53 -31.88 -40.70
N VAL A 7 -39.27 -31.15 -41.55
CA VAL A 7 -39.23 -29.68 -41.58
C VAL A 7 -40.42 -29.11 -40.84
N ARG A 8 -40.11 -28.44 -39.73
CA ARG A 8 -41.06 -27.88 -38.80
C ARG A 8 -41.84 -26.70 -39.41
N THR A 9 -43.16 -26.75 -39.35
CA THR A 9 -44.07 -25.78 -39.99
C THR A 9 -44.50 -24.62 -39.08
N GLU A 10 -44.38 -24.76 -37.74
CA GLU A 10 -44.81 -23.75 -36.78
C GLU A 10 -43.73 -23.49 -35.71
N MET A 11 -43.50 -22.21 -35.38
CA MET A 11 -42.63 -21.78 -34.28
C MET A 11 -43.28 -22.10 -32.93
N LEU A 12 -42.48 -22.60 -31.98
CA LEU A 12 -42.98 -23.05 -30.66
C LEU A 12 -43.07 -21.78 -29.82
N ALA A 13 -44.08 -21.67 -28.99
CA ALA A 13 -44.07 -20.66 -27.95
C ALA A 13 -42.81 -20.82 -27.09
N GLU A 14 -42.19 -19.71 -26.72
CA GLU A 14 -41.08 -19.70 -25.78
C GLU A 14 -41.56 -20.32 -24.47
N GLN A 15 -40.89 -21.39 -24.05
CA GLN A 15 -41.17 -22.06 -22.77
C GLN A 15 -40.23 -21.50 -21.72
N ASP A 16 -40.77 -21.26 -20.52
CA ASP A 16 -39.94 -20.88 -19.40
C ASP A 16 -38.85 -21.95 -19.15
N PRO A 17 -37.61 -21.52 -18.86
CA PRO A 17 -36.54 -22.44 -18.56
C PRO A 17 -36.92 -23.33 -17.37
N PRO A 18 -36.52 -24.62 -17.38
CA PRO A 18 -36.92 -25.55 -16.34
C PRO A 18 -36.57 -24.99 -14.95
N PRO A 19 -37.46 -25.10 -13.95
CA PRO A 19 -37.24 -24.52 -12.62
C PRO A 19 -35.93 -24.97 -11.95
N THR A 20 -35.39 -26.12 -12.36
CA THR A 20 -34.12 -26.67 -11.89
C THR A 20 -32.88 -26.00 -12.49
N SER A 21 -33.04 -25.16 -13.50
CA SER A 21 -31.96 -24.46 -14.22
C SER A 21 -31.91 -22.96 -13.92
N VAL A 22 -32.90 -22.43 -13.20
CA VAL A 22 -33.01 -21.01 -12.84
C VAL A 22 -33.07 -20.82 -11.32
N GLY A 23 -32.75 -19.60 -10.88
CA GLY A 23 -32.77 -19.22 -9.47
C GLY A 23 -31.72 -19.93 -8.61
N VAL A 24 -32.00 -20.02 -7.30
CA VAL A 24 -31.08 -20.58 -6.30
C VAL A 24 -30.79 -22.06 -6.54
N ILE A 25 -31.82 -22.83 -6.93
CA ILE A 25 -31.68 -24.28 -7.17
C ILE A 25 -30.78 -24.55 -8.38
N GLY A 26 -30.95 -23.79 -9.47
CA GLY A 26 -30.07 -23.84 -10.63
C GLY A 26 -28.63 -23.49 -10.27
N TRP A 27 -28.43 -22.43 -9.47
CA TRP A 27 -27.10 -22.02 -9.01
C TRP A 27 -26.42 -23.09 -8.15
N LEU A 28 -27.14 -23.71 -7.21
CA LEU A 28 -26.60 -24.77 -6.35
C LEU A 28 -26.18 -26.00 -7.16
N ARG A 29 -27.00 -26.41 -8.14
CA ARG A 29 -26.65 -27.53 -9.02
C ARG A 29 -25.47 -27.21 -9.92
N ALA A 30 -25.38 -25.97 -10.44
CA ALA A 30 -24.28 -25.57 -11.31
C ALA A 30 -22.94 -25.43 -10.54
N ASN A 31 -22.96 -24.93 -9.31
CA ASN A 31 -21.73 -24.56 -8.59
C ASN A 31 -21.31 -25.55 -7.48
N LEU A 32 -22.27 -26.09 -6.71
CA LEU A 32 -21.97 -26.97 -5.56
C LEU A 32 -22.16 -28.45 -5.88
N PHE A 33 -23.14 -28.79 -6.72
CA PHE A 33 -23.50 -30.17 -7.04
C PHE A 33 -23.49 -30.50 -8.54
N PRO A 34 -22.50 -30.06 -9.35
CA PRO A 34 -22.51 -30.33 -10.80
C PRO A 34 -22.30 -31.81 -11.16
N ASN A 35 -21.67 -32.57 -10.26
CA ASN A 35 -21.36 -34.00 -10.42
C ASN A 35 -21.07 -34.63 -9.04
N TRP A 36 -21.09 -35.96 -8.98
CA TRP A 36 -21.04 -36.71 -7.72
C TRP A 36 -19.77 -36.43 -6.89
N TRP A 37 -18.63 -36.19 -7.54
CA TRP A 37 -17.38 -35.83 -6.86
C TRP A 37 -17.48 -34.47 -6.16
N ASN A 38 -17.99 -33.46 -6.86
CA ASN A 38 -18.22 -32.14 -6.27
C ASN A 38 -19.29 -32.18 -5.18
N ALA A 39 -20.28 -33.06 -5.29
CA ALA A 39 -21.24 -33.29 -4.21
C ALA A 39 -20.56 -33.80 -2.93
N ILE A 40 -19.64 -34.77 -3.03
CA ILE A 40 -18.86 -35.27 -1.89
C ILE A 40 -17.98 -34.15 -1.31
N LEU A 41 -17.23 -33.43 -2.16
CA LEU A 41 -16.37 -32.32 -1.71
C LEU A 41 -17.19 -31.23 -1.02
N THR A 42 -18.35 -30.86 -1.57
CA THR A 42 -19.25 -29.88 -0.95
C THR A 42 -19.69 -30.35 0.44
N VAL A 43 -20.11 -31.61 0.60
CA VAL A 43 -20.49 -32.15 1.91
C VAL A 43 -19.31 -32.15 2.89
N LEU A 44 -18.11 -32.53 2.45
CA LEU A 44 -16.90 -32.48 3.30
C LEU A 44 -16.53 -31.06 3.69
N CYS A 45 -16.58 -30.10 2.77
CA CYS A 45 -16.34 -28.68 3.06
C CYS A 45 -17.38 -28.14 4.05
N LEU A 46 -18.67 -28.45 3.87
CA LEU A 46 -19.71 -28.05 4.82
C LEU A 46 -19.50 -28.68 6.20
N ALA A 47 -19.11 -29.96 6.26
CA ALA A 47 -18.77 -30.62 7.52
C ALA A 47 -17.55 -29.98 8.20
N ALA A 48 -16.50 -29.63 7.44
CA ALA A 48 -15.33 -28.94 7.96
C ALA A 48 -15.66 -27.52 8.45
N ILE A 49 -16.45 -26.76 7.68
CA ILE A 49 -16.94 -25.44 8.08
C ILE A 49 -17.76 -25.55 9.36
N TRP A 50 -18.69 -26.51 9.43
CA TRP A 50 -19.48 -26.76 10.63
C TRP A 50 -18.60 -27.09 11.83
N TYR A 51 -17.62 -27.98 11.67
CA TYR A 51 -16.68 -28.33 12.74
C TYR A 51 -15.93 -27.10 13.26
N VAL A 52 -15.34 -26.30 12.37
CA VAL A 52 -14.59 -25.08 12.74
C VAL A 52 -15.52 -24.04 13.38
N LEU A 53 -16.68 -23.78 12.78
CA LEU A 53 -17.64 -22.80 13.29
C LEU A 53 -18.21 -23.22 14.65
N SER A 54 -18.48 -24.50 14.86
CA SER A 54 -19.02 -24.98 16.14
C SER A 54 -18.04 -24.75 17.30
N GLY A 55 -16.72 -24.92 17.07
CA GLY A 55 -15.70 -24.58 18.05
C GLY A 55 -15.49 -23.07 18.21
N LEU A 56 -15.46 -22.33 17.10
CA LEU A 56 -15.16 -20.91 17.11
C LEU A 56 -16.31 -20.06 17.67
N LEU A 57 -17.56 -20.36 17.28
CA LEU A 57 -18.74 -19.60 17.74
C LEU A 57 -18.97 -19.78 19.23
N GLY A 58 -18.77 -20.98 19.78
CA GLY A 58 -18.80 -21.19 21.22
C GLY A 58 -17.78 -20.30 21.91
N TRP A 59 -16.52 -20.36 21.46
CA TRP A 59 -15.43 -19.56 22.01
C TRP A 59 -15.65 -18.04 21.92
N THR A 60 -16.13 -17.52 20.80
CA THR A 60 -16.34 -16.07 20.62
C THR A 60 -17.59 -15.54 21.30
N LEU A 61 -18.72 -16.26 21.20
CA LEU A 61 -20.01 -15.80 21.71
C LEU A 61 -20.12 -15.99 23.22
N GLN A 62 -19.54 -17.07 23.76
CA GLN A 62 -19.46 -17.32 25.20
C GLN A 62 -18.15 -16.74 25.72
N SER A 63 -18.08 -15.41 25.80
CA SER A 63 -16.88 -14.69 26.15
C SER A 63 -17.09 -13.66 27.24
N VAL A 64 -16.03 -13.42 28.02
CA VAL A 64 -16.03 -12.47 29.14
C VAL A 64 -15.27 -11.21 28.74
N TRP A 65 -15.94 -10.06 28.78
CA TRP A 65 -15.39 -8.76 28.35
C TRP A 65 -14.96 -7.85 29.50
N ASN A 66 -15.44 -8.09 30.71
CA ASN A 66 -15.17 -7.28 31.89
C ASN A 66 -14.56 -8.18 32.96
N ALA A 67 -13.23 -8.20 33.02
CA ALA A 67 -12.45 -8.94 34.01
C ALA A 67 -11.06 -8.28 34.12
N GLY A 68 -10.68 -7.85 35.33
CA GLY A 68 -9.40 -7.19 35.60
C GLY A 68 -8.22 -8.16 35.73
N SER A 69 -8.48 -9.48 35.79
CA SER A 69 -7.43 -10.50 35.80
C SER A 69 -7.85 -11.79 35.07
N LEU A 70 -6.85 -12.61 34.69
CA LEU A 70 -7.11 -13.91 34.09
C LEU A 70 -7.88 -14.85 35.04
N ASN A 71 -7.66 -14.72 36.35
CA ASN A 71 -8.33 -15.55 37.36
C ASN A 71 -9.81 -15.18 37.47
N GLU A 72 -10.12 -13.89 37.59
CA GLU A 72 -11.49 -13.38 37.57
C GLU A 72 -12.23 -13.80 36.30
N CYS A 73 -11.56 -13.73 35.15
CA CYS A 73 -12.13 -14.17 33.88
C CYS A 73 -12.51 -15.67 33.90
N ARG A 74 -11.69 -16.52 34.54
CA ARG A 74 -11.97 -17.96 34.69
C ARG A 74 -13.09 -18.23 35.70
N GLU A 75 -13.17 -17.45 36.76
CA GLU A 75 -14.25 -17.55 37.76
C GLU A 75 -15.60 -17.23 37.14
N VAL A 76 -15.71 -16.10 36.42
CA VAL A 76 -16.93 -15.72 35.69
C VAL A 76 -17.33 -16.78 34.66
N MET A 77 -16.36 -17.40 33.97
CA MET A 77 -16.64 -18.50 33.04
C MET A 77 -17.22 -19.74 33.73
N ILE A 78 -16.67 -20.12 34.88
CA ILE A 78 -17.16 -21.26 35.66
C ILE A 78 -18.56 -20.98 36.19
N GLU A 79 -18.83 -19.76 36.68
CA GLU A 79 -20.15 -19.39 37.18
C GLU A 79 -21.21 -19.36 36.07
N THR A 80 -20.85 -18.89 34.87
CA THR A 80 -21.81 -18.70 33.78
C THR A 80 -22.05 -20.00 32.98
N TRP A 81 -21.00 -20.77 32.71
CA TRP A 81 -21.03 -21.92 31.80
C TRP A 81 -20.56 -23.23 32.44
N GLY A 82 -20.16 -23.23 33.72
CA GLY A 82 -19.73 -24.43 34.45
C GLY A 82 -18.35 -24.97 34.02
N SER A 83 -17.68 -24.34 33.07
CA SER A 83 -16.36 -24.76 32.57
C SER A 83 -15.52 -23.56 32.14
N THR A 84 -14.20 -23.74 32.04
CA THR A 84 -13.28 -22.71 31.50
C THR A 84 -12.88 -22.97 30.06
N HIS A 85 -13.30 -24.10 29.49
CA HIS A 85 -12.82 -24.58 28.20
C HIS A 85 -13.81 -24.17 27.10
N GLY A 86 -13.29 -23.64 25.99
CA GLY A 86 -14.15 -23.21 24.87
C GLY A 86 -14.80 -21.84 25.05
N HIS A 87 -14.26 -20.98 25.92
CA HIS A 87 -14.72 -19.60 26.16
C HIS A 87 -13.56 -18.61 25.98
N ALA A 88 -13.83 -17.42 25.42
CA ALA A 88 -12.81 -16.38 25.24
C ALA A 88 -12.77 -15.39 26.41
N CYS A 89 -11.56 -14.98 26.79
CA CYS A 89 -11.35 -13.87 27.72
C CYS A 89 -10.94 -12.61 26.94
N TRP A 90 -11.88 -11.69 26.74
CA TRP A 90 -11.66 -10.42 26.03
C TRP A 90 -11.40 -9.23 26.97
N GLY A 91 -11.31 -9.45 28.29
CA GLY A 91 -11.01 -8.39 29.27
C GLY A 91 -9.76 -7.58 28.92
N VAL A 92 -8.68 -8.25 28.50
CA VAL A 92 -7.45 -7.58 28.05
C VAL A 92 -7.68 -6.68 26.83
N ILE A 93 -8.54 -7.10 25.89
CA ILE A 93 -8.86 -6.28 24.71
C ILE A 93 -9.71 -5.08 25.12
N ASN A 94 -10.66 -5.25 26.03
CA ASN A 94 -11.46 -4.15 26.55
C ASN A 94 -10.57 -3.09 27.23
N ASP A 95 -9.70 -3.53 28.15
CA ASP A 95 -8.81 -2.64 28.92
C ASP A 95 -7.73 -1.97 28.05
N ARG A 96 -7.26 -2.67 27.01
CA ARG A 96 -6.15 -2.21 26.15
C ARG A 96 -6.60 -1.72 24.80
N TRP A 97 -7.91 -1.56 24.55
CA TRP A 97 -8.45 -1.18 23.23
C TRP A 97 -7.77 0.08 22.65
N LEU A 98 -7.66 1.13 23.47
CA LEU A 98 -7.03 2.38 23.07
C LEU A 98 -5.53 2.22 22.82
N GLN A 99 -4.84 1.38 23.59
CA GLN A 99 -3.42 1.08 23.39
C GLN A 99 -3.17 0.22 22.14
N LEU A 100 -4.08 -0.70 21.82
CA LEU A 100 -4.03 -1.49 20.58
C LEU A 100 -4.26 -0.61 19.35
N LEU A 101 -5.13 0.39 19.45
CA LEU A 101 -5.45 1.28 18.34
C LEU A 101 -4.39 2.38 18.16
N PHE A 102 -4.09 3.13 19.22
CA PHE A 102 -3.24 4.33 19.19
C PHE A 102 -1.85 4.15 19.80
N GLY A 103 -1.53 3.00 20.40
CA GLY A 103 -0.26 2.82 21.10
C GLY A 103 -0.16 3.70 22.35
N PHE A 104 0.98 4.39 22.49
CA PHE A 104 1.23 5.35 23.57
C PHE A 104 0.98 6.80 23.14
N TYR A 105 0.18 7.00 22.08
CA TYR A 105 -0.10 8.33 21.55
C TYR A 105 -0.87 9.16 22.58
N PRO A 106 -0.60 10.47 22.72
CA PRO A 106 -1.25 11.27 23.75
C PRO A 106 -2.78 11.34 23.55
N PRO A 107 -3.60 11.08 24.59
CA PRO A 107 -5.06 11.01 24.47
C PRO A 107 -5.72 12.29 23.94
N GLU A 108 -5.20 13.45 24.32
CA GLU A 108 -5.65 14.76 23.86
C GLU A 108 -5.44 14.98 22.36
N LEU A 109 -4.58 14.19 21.73
CA LEU A 109 -4.26 14.25 20.31
C LEU A 109 -4.89 13.11 19.49
N TYR A 110 -5.75 12.26 20.06
CA TYR A 110 -6.41 11.15 19.33
C TYR A 110 -7.22 11.59 18.10
N TYR A 111 -7.64 12.85 18.04
CA TYR A 111 -8.28 13.38 16.83
C TYR A 111 -7.37 13.30 15.60
N ARG A 112 -6.03 13.32 15.74
CA ARG A 112 -5.11 13.31 14.58
C ARG A 112 -5.00 11.93 13.94
N PRO A 113 -4.75 10.83 14.66
CA PRO A 113 -4.77 9.50 14.06
C PRO A 113 -6.16 9.13 13.54
N ILE A 114 -7.24 9.54 14.21
CA ILE A 114 -8.62 9.34 13.73
C ILE A 114 -8.85 10.12 12.41
N LEU A 115 -8.46 11.40 12.36
CA LEU A 115 -8.57 12.21 11.16
C LEU A 115 -7.73 11.61 10.01
N ALA A 116 -6.52 11.12 10.29
CA ALA A 116 -5.71 10.41 9.30
C ALA A 116 -6.49 9.21 8.74
N LEU A 117 -7.06 8.36 9.60
CA LEU A 117 -7.84 7.20 9.14
C LEU A 117 -9.07 7.60 8.30
N LEU A 118 -9.78 8.66 8.68
CA LEU A 118 -10.91 9.18 7.88
C LEU A 118 -10.44 9.72 6.52
N LEU A 119 -9.32 10.42 6.48
CA LEU A 119 -8.71 10.92 5.24
C LEU A 119 -8.16 9.79 4.38
N LEU A 120 -7.71 8.67 4.95
CA LEU A 120 -7.35 7.47 4.19
C LEU A 120 -8.56 6.95 3.41
N ILE A 121 -9.74 6.90 4.02
CA ILE A 121 -10.96 6.47 3.32
C ILE A 121 -11.24 7.41 2.13
N ALA A 122 -11.12 8.73 2.34
CA ALA A 122 -11.27 9.71 1.26
C ALA A 122 -10.18 9.56 0.16
N ALA A 123 -8.95 9.23 0.55
CA ALA A 123 -7.84 8.99 -0.38
C ALA A 123 -7.99 7.68 -1.17
N LEU A 124 -8.66 6.66 -0.61
CA LEU A 124 -8.94 5.39 -1.29
C LEU A 124 -10.19 5.45 -2.18
N ALA A 125 -11.12 6.36 -1.91
CA ALA A 125 -12.38 6.51 -2.66
C ALA A 125 -12.21 6.56 -4.20
N PRO A 126 -11.32 7.37 -4.80
CA PRO A 126 -11.17 7.40 -6.26
C PRO A 126 -10.56 6.12 -6.85
N VAL A 127 -9.86 5.32 -6.05
CA VAL A 127 -9.26 4.05 -6.47
C VAL A 127 -10.29 2.92 -6.41
N LEU A 128 -11.08 2.85 -5.32
CA LEU A 128 -12.06 1.79 -5.10
C LEU A 128 -13.37 2.04 -5.87
N PHE A 129 -13.75 3.31 -6.05
CA PHE A 129 -15.01 3.72 -6.67
C PHE A 129 -14.76 4.64 -7.87
N ALA A 130 -13.85 4.23 -8.76
CA ALA A 130 -13.45 5.01 -9.94
C ALA A 130 -14.63 5.44 -10.83
N ASP A 131 -15.70 4.64 -10.90
CA ASP A 131 -16.90 4.95 -11.70
C ASP A 131 -17.85 5.97 -11.02
N LYS A 132 -17.73 6.17 -9.71
CA LYS A 132 -18.67 7.00 -8.91
C LYS A 132 -18.04 8.29 -8.40
N VAL A 133 -16.71 8.39 -8.38
CA VAL A 133 -15.97 9.49 -7.75
C VAL A 133 -15.18 10.26 -8.81
N SER A 134 -15.09 11.58 -8.65
CA SER A 134 -14.36 12.44 -9.59
C SER A 134 -12.87 12.07 -9.65
N PRO A 135 -12.26 11.96 -10.85
CA PRO A 135 -10.83 11.70 -11.02
C PRO A 135 -9.91 12.75 -10.35
N ARG A 136 -10.42 13.96 -10.06
CA ARG A 136 -9.68 14.99 -9.34
C ARG A 136 -9.31 14.57 -7.91
N LEU A 137 -10.04 13.64 -7.30
CA LEU A 137 -9.69 13.13 -5.98
C LEU A 137 -8.39 12.31 -5.98
N LEU A 138 -7.85 11.90 -7.13
CA LEU A 138 -6.53 11.25 -7.21
C LEU A 138 -5.40 12.17 -6.71
N TYR A 139 -5.56 13.49 -6.75
CA TYR A 139 -4.61 14.41 -6.12
C TYR A 139 -4.56 14.24 -4.60
N VAL A 140 -5.69 13.92 -3.97
CA VAL A 140 -5.75 13.60 -2.53
C VAL A 140 -5.03 12.29 -2.27
N THR A 141 -5.26 11.26 -3.09
CA THR A 141 -4.52 9.99 -3.01
C THR A 141 -3.01 10.18 -3.11
N ALA A 142 -2.56 11.02 -4.05
CA ALA A 142 -1.14 11.30 -4.24
C ALA A 142 -0.52 12.10 -3.07
N ALA A 143 -1.28 13.00 -2.45
CA ALA A 143 -0.83 13.79 -1.31
C ALA A 143 -0.84 13.00 0.01
N TYR A 144 -1.70 11.98 0.13
CA TYR A 144 -1.97 11.30 1.39
C TYR A 144 -0.76 10.62 2.05
N PRO A 145 0.18 9.97 1.32
CA PRO A 145 1.41 9.42 1.90
C PRO A 145 2.31 10.47 2.58
N PHE A 146 2.16 11.76 2.25
CA PHE A 146 2.88 12.85 2.91
C PHE A 146 2.05 13.47 4.04
N LEU A 147 0.73 13.55 3.84
CA LEU A 147 -0.19 14.13 4.82
C LEU A 147 -0.32 13.28 6.08
N MET A 148 -0.37 11.95 5.95
CA MET A 148 -0.55 11.05 7.09
C MET A 148 0.62 11.10 8.09
N PRO A 149 1.90 10.99 7.66
CA PRO A 149 3.03 11.20 8.56
C PRO A 149 3.00 12.58 9.23
N TRP A 150 2.68 13.64 8.50
CA TRP A 150 2.58 14.98 9.08
C TRP A 150 1.47 15.08 10.14
N LEU A 151 0.30 14.49 9.91
CA LEU A 151 -0.78 14.44 10.91
C LEU A 151 -0.35 13.67 12.17
N MET A 152 0.45 12.62 12.03
CA MET A 152 0.90 11.81 13.16
C MET A 152 2.04 12.46 13.94
N TRP A 153 3.08 12.95 13.26
CA TRP A 153 4.24 13.62 13.88
C TRP A 153 3.95 15.04 14.34
N GLY A 154 3.06 15.75 13.66
CA GLY A 154 2.90 17.19 13.81
C GLY A 154 4.05 17.97 13.18
N GLY A 155 4.29 19.18 13.71
CA GLY A 155 5.21 20.15 13.14
C GLY A 155 4.58 20.97 12.01
N SER A 156 5.44 21.61 11.22
CA SER A 156 5.06 22.50 10.13
C SER A 156 4.40 21.78 8.96
N ILE A 157 3.28 22.31 8.43
CA ILE A 157 2.70 21.82 7.17
C ILE A 157 3.66 21.96 5.99
N TRP A 158 4.65 22.85 6.12
CA TRP A 158 5.65 23.07 5.09
C TRP A 158 6.63 21.91 4.95
N THR A 159 6.75 21.04 5.96
CA THR A 159 7.57 19.82 5.87
C THR A 159 7.08 18.86 4.77
N PRO A 160 5.83 18.34 4.79
CA PRO A 160 5.34 17.50 3.71
C PRO A 160 5.26 18.25 2.36
N VAL A 161 4.98 19.56 2.37
CA VAL A 161 4.96 20.38 1.15
C VAL A 161 6.35 20.46 0.53
N GLY A 162 7.40 20.69 1.32
CA GLY A 162 8.78 20.74 0.86
C GLY A 162 9.25 19.38 0.31
N VAL A 163 8.87 18.28 0.96
CA VAL A 163 9.13 16.93 0.44
C VAL A 163 8.43 16.75 -0.92
N ALA A 164 7.14 17.04 -1.01
CA ALA A 164 6.37 16.94 -2.25
C ALA A 164 6.92 17.85 -3.37
N ALA A 165 7.35 19.06 -3.01
CA ALA A 165 7.92 20.04 -3.94
C ALA A 165 9.20 19.51 -4.62
N GLY A 166 10.02 18.71 -3.94
CA GLY A 166 11.20 18.09 -4.55
C GLY A 166 10.86 17.18 -5.74
N PHE A 167 9.76 16.43 -5.66
CA PHE A 167 9.28 15.63 -6.78
C PHE A 167 8.74 16.49 -7.93
N VAL A 168 8.10 17.61 -7.60
CA VAL A 168 7.62 18.59 -8.60
C VAL A 168 8.81 19.25 -9.32
N VAL A 169 9.85 19.66 -8.58
CA VAL A 169 11.10 20.17 -9.14
C VAL A 169 11.73 19.14 -10.07
N ALA A 170 11.84 17.88 -9.63
CA ALA A 170 12.35 16.78 -10.43
C ALA A 170 11.60 16.62 -11.76
N TYR A 171 10.27 16.68 -11.69
CA TYR A 171 9.39 16.58 -12.85
C TYR A 171 9.60 17.74 -13.83
N PHE A 172 9.66 18.98 -13.36
CA PHE A 172 9.87 20.15 -14.22
C PHE A 172 11.27 20.15 -14.86
N VAL A 173 12.32 19.84 -14.11
CA VAL A 173 13.68 19.73 -14.63
C VAL A 173 13.76 18.62 -15.69
N GLY A 174 13.18 17.45 -15.40
CA GLY A 174 13.10 16.35 -16.36
C GLY A 174 12.29 16.69 -17.62
N ARG A 175 11.24 17.51 -17.49
CA ARG A 175 10.42 17.98 -18.62
C ARG A 175 11.17 18.96 -19.52
N VAL A 176 11.96 19.87 -18.96
CA VAL A 176 12.76 20.83 -19.73
C VAL A 176 13.82 20.10 -20.55
N LEU A 177 14.44 19.05 -20.00
CA LEU A 177 15.52 18.27 -20.61
C LEU A 177 15.07 17.12 -21.52
N ARG A 178 13.77 17.15 -21.91
CA ARG A 178 13.05 16.26 -22.83
C ARG A 178 13.76 14.96 -23.23
N GLY A 179 13.43 13.87 -22.54
CA GLY A 179 13.55 12.50 -23.06
C GLY A 179 14.95 11.91 -23.17
N THR A 180 15.97 12.64 -22.71
CA THR A 180 17.35 12.14 -22.63
C THR A 180 17.62 11.57 -21.23
N VAL A 181 18.45 10.53 -21.14
CA VAL A 181 18.87 9.94 -19.85
C VAL A 181 19.54 10.98 -18.92
N PRO A 182 20.38 11.92 -19.41
CA PRO A 182 20.85 13.05 -18.62
C PRO A 182 19.73 13.87 -17.98
N GLY A 183 18.59 14.04 -18.68
CA GLY A 183 17.43 14.75 -18.13
C GLY A 183 16.80 14.05 -16.92
N LEU A 184 16.75 12.72 -16.92
CA LEU A 184 16.30 11.93 -15.77
C LEU A 184 17.27 12.05 -14.59
N VAL A 185 18.57 11.92 -14.85
CA VAL A 185 19.61 12.02 -13.83
C VAL A 185 19.61 13.42 -13.20
N LEU A 186 19.56 14.47 -14.02
CA LEU A 186 19.50 15.86 -13.55
C LEU A 186 18.20 16.14 -12.80
N GLY A 187 17.07 15.55 -13.21
CA GLY A 187 15.82 15.61 -12.45
C GLY A 187 15.96 15.03 -11.05
N ILE A 188 16.52 13.81 -10.92
CA ILE A 188 16.77 13.17 -9.62
C ILE A 188 17.74 14.00 -8.77
N LEU A 189 18.85 14.45 -9.34
CA LEU A 189 19.83 15.29 -8.64
C LEU A 189 19.20 16.60 -8.17
N SER A 190 18.34 17.23 -8.98
CA SER A 190 17.64 18.46 -8.58
C SER A 190 16.70 18.24 -7.40
N ALA A 191 16.03 17.08 -7.31
CA ALA A 191 15.20 16.71 -6.17
C ALA A 191 16.04 16.53 -4.90
N ILE A 192 17.17 15.83 -5.03
CA ILE A 192 18.11 15.60 -3.92
C ILE A 192 18.65 16.94 -3.42
N ILE A 193 19.12 17.80 -4.33
CA ILE A 193 19.62 19.15 -4.00
C ILE A 193 18.51 19.95 -3.30
N TRP A 194 17.28 19.93 -3.82
CA TRP A 194 16.14 20.59 -3.19
C TRP A 194 15.93 20.10 -1.75
N TRP A 195 15.88 18.79 -1.52
CA TRP A 195 15.70 18.27 -0.16
C TRP A 195 16.89 18.56 0.75
N MET A 196 18.12 18.56 0.23
CA MET A 196 19.31 18.95 0.99
C MET A 196 19.25 20.41 1.45
N LEU A 197 18.79 21.30 0.57
CA LEU A 197 18.58 22.72 0.90
C LEU A 197 17.43 22.90 1.89
N TRP A 198 16.32 22.17 1.70
CA TRP A 198 15.11 22.29 2.51
C TRP A 198 15.30 21.79 3.96
N PHE A 199 15.99 20.66 4.14
CA PHE A 199 16.24 20.08 5.45
C PHE A 199 17.54 20.56 6.11
N GLY A 200 18.22 21.56 5.53
CA GLY A 200 19.35 22.24 6.17
C GLY A 200 20.59 21.37 6.38
N PHE A 201 20.89 20.41 5.48
CA PHE A 201 22.21 19.75 5.51
C PHE A 201 23.31 20.80 5.31
N PRO A 202 24.48 20.73 6.00
CA PRO A 202 25.48 21.79 6.00
C PRO A 202 26.25 21.83 4.67
N VAL A 203 25.61 22.33 3.63
CA VAL A 203 26.29 22.93 2.49
C VAL A 203 26.62 24.35 2.93
N GLN A 204 27.86 24.54 3.42
CA GLN A 204 28.51 25.80 3.79
C GLN A 204 27.65 27.03 3.48
N THR A 205 26.89 27.42 4.50
CA THR A 205 25.80 28.40 4.52
C THR A 205 26.24 29.85 4.29
N GLU A 206 27.40 30.09 3.69
CA GLU A 206 27.89 31.45 3.45
C GLU A 206 27.55 31.96 2.04
N VAL A 207 27.45 31.08 1.03
CA VAL A 207 27.28 31.52 -0.37
C VAL A 207 25.81 31.65 -0.79
N LEU A 208 24.88 30.86 -0.21
CA LEU A 208 23.44 30.92 -0.52
C LEU A 208 22.65 31.82 0.44
N ALA A 209 23.14 32.03 1.66
CA ALA A 209 22.52 32.94 2.63
C ALA A 209 22.59 34.41 2.17
N ALA A 210 23.60 34.78 1.39
CA ALA A 210 23.85 36.16 0.97
C ALA A 210 22.88 36.72 -0.11
N GLY A 211 22.05 35.88 -0.75
CA GLY A 211 21.17 36.33 -1.85
C GLY A 211 19.68 35.99 -1.70
N LEU A 212 19.35 34.88 -1.03
CA LEU A 212 17.97 34.38 -0.87
C LEU A 212 17.64 34.02 0.58
N GLY A 213 18.58 34.25 1.51
CA GLY A 213 18.54 33.75 2.89
C GLY A 213 17.38 34.30 3.72
N GLU A 214 17.04 35.58 3.59
CA GLU A 214 15.97 36.19 4.41
C GLU A 214 14.56 35.73 3.98
N GLY A 215 14.34 35.47 2.68
CA GLY A 215 13.05 35.03 2.16
C GLY A 215 12.75 33.54 2.40
N LEU A 216 13.79 32.68 2.36
CA LEU A 216 13.66 31.25 2.67
C LEU A 216 13.74 30.97 4.18
N ALA A 217 14.44 31.80 4.97
CA ALA A 217 14.43 31.68 6.43
C ALA A 217 13.06 32.03 7.04
N ALA A 218 12.26 32.89 6.40
CA ALA A 218 10.86 33.13 6.76
C ALA A 218 9.91 31.95 6.43
N ILE A 219 10.41 30.96 5.68
CA ILE A 219 9.75 29.69 5.36
C ILE A 219 10.57 28.53 5.97
N SER A 220 11.32 28.78 7.04
CA SER A 220 11.87 27.68 7.82
C SER A 220 10.70 26.91 8.45
N PRO A 221 10.78 25.58 8.59
CA PRO A 221 9.70 24.78 9.17
C PRO A 221 9.19 25.41 10.46
N ASP A 222 10.11 25.88 11.31
CA ASP A 222 9.87 26.38 12.67
C ASP A 222 9.23 27.78 12.75
N THR A 223 9.17 28.55 11.66
CA THR A 223 8.66 29.94 11.65
C THR A 223 7.38 30.12 10.84
N ALA A 224 6.97 29.11 10.06
CA ALA A 224 5.91 29.23 9.09
C ALA A 224 4.51 28.96 9.69
N PRO A 225 3.45 29.64 9.21
CA PRO A 225 2.08 29.47 9.72
C PRO A 225 1.55 28.04 9.45
N PHE A 226 0.64 27.57 10.32
CA PHE A 226 0.08 26.21 10.40
C PHE A 226 1.03 25.14 10.98
N TRP A 227 1.16 25.17 12.31
CA TRP A 227 1.97 24.24 13.10
C TRP A 227 1.08 23.33 13.97
N LEU A 228 1.43 22.05 14.03
CA LEU A 228 0.84 21.08 14.96
C LEU A 228 1.85 20.74 16.06
N GLU A 229 1.39 20.57 17.30
CA GLU A 229 2.25 20.10 18.40
C GLU A 229 2.99 18.80 17.99
N THR A 230 4.30 18.75 18.21
CA THR A 230 5.12 17.63 17.77
C THR A 230 4.99 16.45 18.72
N VAL A 231 4.78 15.25 18.18
CA VAL A 231 4.72 14.02 18.97
C VAL A 231 5.97 13.19 18.72
N GLU A 232 6.64 12.80 19.79
CA GLU A 232 7.81 11.92 19.73
C GLU A 232 7.44 10.54 19.17
N SER A 233 8.27 10.03 18.27
CA SER A 233 8.08 8.72 17.63
C SER A 233 8.01 7.55 18.61
N ARG A 234 8.64 7.68 19.79
CA ARG A 234 8.57 6.64 20.84
C ARG A 234 7.14 6.43 21.37
N LYS A 235 6.27 7.43 21.22
CA LYS A 235 4.86 7.37 21.63
C LYS A 235 3.98 6.68 20.58
N PHE A 236 4.49 6.44 19.38
CA PHE A 236 3.71 5.81 18.31
C PHE A 236 3.64 4.31 18.55
N GLY A 237 2.51 3.71 18.22
CA GLY A 237 2.34 2.27 18.30
C GLY A 237 0.96 1.84 17.86
N GLY A 238 0.66 0.57 18.11
CA GLY A 238 -0.63 -0.02 17.78
C GLY A 238 -0.93 -0.01 16.28
N PHE A 239 -2.21 -0.17 15.96
CA PHE A 239 -2.73 -0.23 14.61
C PHE A 239 -2.38 1.02 13.79
N MET A 240 -2.43 2.21 14.38
CA MET A 240 -2.15 3.45 13.65
C MET A 240 -0.71 3.52 13.12
N LEU A 241 0.27 2.94 13.83
CA LEU A 241 1.64 2.83 13.34
C LEU A 241 1.73 1.91 12.12
N SER A 242 1.08 0.74 12.16
CA SER A 242 1.00 -0.18 11.03
C SER A 242 0.35 0.44 9.80
N VAL A 243 -0.76 1.19 9.99
CA VAL A 243 -1.41 1.90 8.88
C VAL A 243 -0.48 2.97 8.30
N MET A 244 0.24 3.72 9.13
CA MET A 244 1.16 4.75 8.66
C MET A 244 2.28 4.15 7.80
N ILE A 245 2.98 3.13 8.32
CA ILE A 245 4.06 2.47 7.60
C ILE A 245 3.52 1.86 6.30
N GLY A 246 2.36 1.20 6.38
CA GLY A 246 1.70 0.57 5.23
C GLY A 246 1.36 1.59 4.14
N VAL A 247 0.69 2.69 4.48
CA VAL A 247 0.31 3.75 3.52
C VAL A 247 1.53 4.36 2.84
N VAL A 248 2.56 4.71 3.62
CA VAL A 248 3.77 5.33 3.07
C VAL A 248 4.50 4.35 2.15
N ALA A 249 4.69 3.10 2.60
CA ALA A 249 5.37 2.09 1.81
C ALA A 249 4.59 1.75 0.53
N ILE A 250 3.28 1.54 0.61
CA ILE A 250 2.41 1.25 -0.54
C ILE A 250 2.42 2.43 -1.53
N GLY A 251 2.22 3.66 -1.03
CA GLY A 251 2.15 4.86 -1.86
C GLY A 251 3.46 5.17 -2.58
N CYS A 252 4.60 5.05 -1.87
CA CYS A 252 5.91 5.39 -2.41
C CYS A 252 6.56 4.23 -3.21
N SER A 253 6.25 2.97 -2.91
CA SER A 253 6.84 1.82 -3.60
C SER A 253 6.35 1.64 -5.02
N LEU A 254 5.11 2.02 -5.34
CA LEU A 254 4.57 1.93 -6.69
C LEU A 254 5.37 2.76 -7.72
N PRO A 255 5.56 4.09 -7.54
CA PRO A 255 6.35 4.87 -8.48
C PRO A 255 7.82 4.42 -8.51
N LEU A 256 8.43 4.07 -7.37
CA LEU A 256 9.79 3.56 -7.32
C LEU A 256 9.93 2.21 -8.05
N GLY A 257 8.98 1.30 -7.87
CA GLY A 257 8.93 0.01 -8.55
C GLY A 257 8.78 0.16 -10.07
N ILE A 258 7.97 1.12 -10.55
CA ILE A 258 7.88 1.46 -11.97
C ILE A 258 9.24 1.89 -12.51
N LEU A 259 9.92 2.81 -11.83
CA LEU A 259 11.22 3.31 -12.25
C LEU A 259 12.28 2.19 -12.28
N LEU A 260 12.31 1.33 -11.27
CA LEU A 260 13.22 0.18 -11.20
C LEU A 260 12.93 -0.87 -12.28
N ALA A 261 11.65 -1.15 -12.57
CA ALA A 261 11.25 -2.08 -13.62
C ALA A 261 11.68 -1.59 -15.01
N LEU A 262 11.47 -0.29 -15.30
CA LEU A 262 11.92 0.34 -16.55
C LEU A 262 13.45 0.39 -16.62
N GLY A 263 14.12 0.72 -15.52
CA GLY A 263 15.58 0.72 -15.43
C GLY A 263 16.20 -0.64 -15.73
N ARG A 264 15.57 -1.74 -15.26
CA ARG A 264 15.96 -3.13 -15.56
C ARG A 264 15.83 -3.49 -17.05
N GLN A 265 14.90 -2.86 -17.79
CA GLN A 265 14.72 -3.07 -19.23
C GLN A 265 15.56 -2.11 -20.10
N SER A 266 16.33 -1.20 -19.49
CA SER A 266 17.17 -0.26 -20.22
C SER A 266 18.30 -0.96 -20.98
N ASN A 267 18.66 -0.42 -22.15
CA ASN A 267 19.83 -0.85 -22.93
C ASN A 267 21.17 -0.38 -22.33
N MET A 268 21.13 0.57 -21.40
CA MET A 268 22.35 1.07 -20.74
C MET A 268 22.82 0.10 -19.65
N LEU A 269 24.00 -0.48 -19.84
CA LEU A 269 24.57 -1.49 -18.94
C LEU A 269 24.61 -1.02 -17.47
N ILE A 270 25.01 0.23 -17.22
CA ILE A 270 25.13 0.78 -15.85
C ILE A 270 23.75 0.87 -15.16
N VAL A 271 22.76 1.45 -15.84
CA VAL A 271 21.40 1.61 -15.29
C VAL A 271 20.79 0.24 -15.02
N LYS A 272 20.90 -0.66 -15.99
CA LYS A 272 20.41 -2.03 -15.87
C LYS A 272 21.09 -2.78 -14.73
N ALA A 273 22.41 -2.72 -14.63
CA ALA A 273 23.18 -3.41 -13.59
C ALA A 273 22.81 -2.91 -12.18
N ILE A 274 22.68 -1.59 -11.99
CA ILE A 274 22.27 -1.02 -10.69
C ILE A 274 20.86 -1.47 -10.32
N CYS A 275 19.90 -1.39 -11.24
CA CYS A 275 18.52 -1.79 -10.97
C CYS A 275 18.41 -3.29 -10.68
N VAL A 276 19.06 -4.13 -11.49
CA VAL A 276 19.09 -5.59 -11.27
C VAL A 276 19.76 -5.92 -9.93
N GLY A 277 20.93 -5.34 -9.65
CA GLY A 277 21.64 -5.57 -8.39
C GLY A 277 20.78 -5.19 -7.17
N PHE A 278 20.14 -4.03 -7.20
CA PHE A 278 19.22 -3.60 -6.14
C PHE A 278 18.03 -4.57 -5.97
N ILE A 279 17.34 -4.92 -7.07
CA ILE A 279 16.14 -5.77 -7.02
C ILE A 279 16.49 -7.16 -6.49
N GLU A 280 17.54 -7.80 -7.03
CA GLU A 280 17.92 -9.16 -6.64
C GLU A 280 18.47 -9.20 -5.20
N PHE A 281 19.23 -8.17 -4.77
CA PHE A 281 19.71 -8.08 -3.40
C PHE A 281 18.57 -7.94 -2.40
N ILE A 282 17.69 -6.96 -2.60
CA ILE A 282 16.59 -6.67 -1.66
C ILE A 282 15.61 -7.85 -1.56
N ARG A 283 15.34 -8.53 -2.67
CA ARG A 283 14.48 -9.73 -2.69
C ARG A 283 15.18 -10.97 -2.14
N GLY A 284 16.51 -11.02 -2.16
CA GLY A 284 17.31 -12.10 -1.61
C GLY A 284 17.50 -12.05 -0.09
N VAL A 285 17.23 -10.90 0.54
CA VAL A 285 17.45 -10.67 1.98
C VAL A 285 16.11 -10.61 2.73
N PRO A 286 15.93 -11.33 3.85
CA PRO A 286 14.69 -11.26 4.64
C PRO A 286 14.43 -9.85 5.20
N LEU A 287 13.18 -9.37 5.12
CA LEU A 287 12.81 -8.02 5.59
C LEU A 287 13.21 -7.77 7.06
N ILE A 288 12.99 -8.74 7.96
CA ILE A 288 13.37 -8.60 9.37
C ILE A 288 14.86 -8.29 9.57
N THR A 289 15.73 -8.86 8.73
CA THR A 289 17.17 -8.58 8.82
C THR A 289 17.49 -7.16 8.38
N LEU A 290 16.83 -6.68 7.32
CA LEU A 290 16.96 -5.29 6.86
C LEU A 290 16.44 -4.30 7.90
N LEU A 291 15.30 -4.60 8.54
CA LEU A 291 14.74 -3.77 9.61
C LEU A 291 15.63 -3.75 10.85
N PHE A 292 16.21 -4.89 11.23
CA PHE A 292 17.16 -4.96 12.33
C PHE A 292 18.40 -4.11 12.05
N VAL A 293 18.99 -4.23 10.85
CA VAL A 293 20.13 -3.40 10.43
C VAL A 293 19.77 -1.91 10.43
N ALA A 294 18.62 -1.55 9.87
CA ALA A 294 18.15 -0.17 9.80
C ALA A 294 17.91 0.45 11.18
N SER A 295 17.33 -0.31 12.11
CA SER A 295 16.98 0.17 13.45
C SER A 295 18.17 0.18 14.41
N THR A 296 19.06 -0.82 14.36
CA THR A 296 20.12 -1.02 15.37
C THR A 296 21.52 -0.68 14.89
N LEU A 297 21.88 -1.04 13.65
CA LEU A 297 23.26 -0.93 13.17
C LEU A 297 23.53 0.37 12.43
N LEU A 298 22.52 0.98 11.80
CA LEU A 298 22.72 2.20 11.00
C LEU A 298 23.38 3.34 11.80
N ASN A 299 23.00 3.50 13.08
CA ASN A 299 23.56 4.53 13.95
C ASN A 299 25.06 4.32 14.26
N ILE A 300 25.60 3.11 14.08
CA ILE A 300 27.02 2.81 14.29
C ILE A 300 27.86 3.34 13.11
N PHE A 301 27.27 3.39 11.91
CA PHE A 301 27.95 3.85 10.69
C PHE A 301 27.82 5.36 10.45
N LEU A 302 27.05 6.07 11.29
CA LEU A 302 26.84 7.50 11.17
C LEU A 302 27.70 8.28 12.19
N PRO A 303 28.05 9.55 11.91
CA PRO A 303 28.82 10.37 12.83
C PRO A 303 28.17 10.46 14.22
N PRO A 304 28.97 10.48 15.31
CA PRO A 304 28.45 10.67 16.66
C PRO A 304 27.58 11.93 16.77
N GLY A 305 26.40 11.80 17.37
CA GLY A 305 25.43 12.90 17.52
C GLY A 305 24.34 12.94 16.44
N THR A 306 24.43 12.14 15.38
CA THR A 306 23.33 11.96 14.44
C THR A 306 22.26 11.03 15.02
N ASN A 307 21.05 11.55 15.23
CA ASN A 307 19.90 10.75 15.65
C ASN A 307 18.89 10.68 14.51
N PHE A 308 18.88 9.55 13.79
CA PHE A 308 17.83 9.27 12.82
C PHE A 308 16.63 8.63 13.53
N ASP A 309 15.47 9.20 13.26
CA ASP A 309 14.21 8.68 13.79
C ASP A 309 14.03 7.19 13.41
N ILE A 310 13.59 6.37 14.37
CA ILE A 310 13.46 4.93 14.16
C ILE A 310 12.35 4.60 13.15
N ILE A 311 11.22 5.29 13.22
CA ILE A 311 10.08 5.02 12.33
C ILE A 311 10.41 5.51 10.93
N LEU A 312 11.11 6.63 10.78
CA LEU A 312 11.58 7.08 9.47
C LEU A 312 12.49 6.05 8.79
N ARG A 313 13.44 5.46 9.53
CA ARG A 313 14.32 4.39 9.01
C ARG A 313 13.53 3.16 8.58
N VAL A 314 12.54 2.75 9.39
CA VAL A 314 11.63 1.65 9.06
C VAL A 314 10.82 1.97 7.80
N MET A 315 10.21 3.16 7.71
CA MET A 315 9.44 3.56 6.51
C MET A 315 10.29 3.53 5.25
N ILE A 316 11.53 4.05 5.29
CA ILE A 316 12.45 4.01 4.15
C ILE A 316 12.76 2.57 3.77
N MET A 317 13.13 1.73 4.74
CA MET A 317 13.51 0.34 4.47
C MET A 317 12.35 -0.49 3.91
N VAL A 318 11.15 -0.40 4.51
CA VAL A 318 9.95 -1.09 4.02
C VAL A 318 9.56 -0.57 2.64
N THR A 319 9.68 0.74 2.37
CA THR A 319 9.42 1.32 1.04
C THR A 319 10.36 0.76 -0.02
N LEU A 320 11.67 0.66 0.27
CA LEU A 320 12.67 0.11 -0.64
C LEU A 320 12.45 -1.38 -0.88
N PHE A 321 12.13 -2.12 0.18
CA PHE A 321 11.77 -3.54 0.09
C PHE A 321 10.55 -3.73 -0.83
N ALA A 322 9.46 -3.01 -0.52
CA ALA A 322 8.24 -3.00 -1.33
C ALA A 322 8.52 -2.63 -2.80
N ALA A 323 9.36 -1.63 -3.05
CA ALA A 323 9.69 -1.17 -4.41
C ALA A 323 10.38 -2.26 -5.25
N ALA A 324 11.24 -3.09 -4.65
CA ALA A 324 11.91 -4.19 -5.35
C ALA A 324 10.92 -5.30 -5.77
N TYR A 325 9.99 -5.68 -4.89
CA TYR A 325 8.93 -6.64 -5.23
C TYR A 325 7.96 -6.06 -6.25
N MET A 326 7.62 -4.78 -6.12
CA MET A 326 6.78 -4.06 -7.06
C MET A 326 7.40 -3.99 -8.46
N ALA A 327 8.72 -3.79 -8.56
CA ALA A 327 9.43 -3.78 -9.83
C ALA A 327 9.28 -5.11 -10.58
N GLU A 328 9.28 -6.24 -9.88
CA GLU A 328 9.07 -7.56 -10.50
C GLU A 328 7.64 -7.81 -10.93
N VAL A 329 6.67 -7.36 -10.15
CA VAL A 329 5.25 -7.42 -10.53
C VAL A 329 4.99 -6.61 -11.81
N ILE A 330 5.58 -5.41 -11.90
CA ILE A 330 5.45 -4.54 -13.08
C ILE A 330 6.20 -5.13 -14.27
N ARG A 331 7.39 -5.72 -14.06
CA ARG A 331 8.11 -6.46 -15.10
C ARG A 331 7.28 -7.62 -15.65
N GLY A 332 6.58 -8.35 -14.78
CA GLY A 332 5.63 -9.40 -15.18
C GLY A 332 4.49 -8.85 -16.06
N GLY A 333 3.93 -7.69 -15.71
CA GLY A 333 2.91 -7.02 -16.53
C GLY A 333 3.43 -6.55 -17.88
N LEU A 334 4.65 -6.01 -17.93
CA LEU A 334 5.31 -5.62 -19.19
C LEU A 334 5.56 -6.84 -20.08
N ALA A 335 5.98 -7.97 -19.52
CA ALA A 335 6.17 -9.22 -20.27
C ALA A 335 4.86 -9.86 -20.76
N GLY A 336 3.73 -9.52 -20.13
CA GLY A 336 2.40 -9.98 -20.56
C GLY A 336 1.81 -9.21 -21.74
N LEU A 337 2.44 -8.11 -22.18
CA LEU A 337 1.94 -7.29 -23.27
C LEU A 337 2.32 -7.90 -24.64
N PRO A 338 1.39 -8.01 -25.61
CA PRO A 338 1.73 -8.47 -26.96
C PRO A 338 2.74 -7.54 -27.65
N THR A 339 3.69 -8.10 -28.39
CA THR A 339 4.73 -7.33 -29.09
C THR A 339 4.17 -6.32 -30.09
N GLY A 340 3.01 -6.60 -30.69
CA GLY A 340 2.32 -5.69 -31.60
C GLY A 340 1.98 -4.32 -31.01
N GLN A 341 1.88 -4.18 -29.67
CA GLN A 341 1.69 -2.87 -29.03
C GLN A 341 2.97 -2.01 -29.09
N TYR A 342 4.14 -2.64 -28.99
CA TYR A 342 5.42 -1.98 -29.15
C TYR A 342 5.64 -1.60 -30.63
N GLU A 343 5.45 -2.55 -31.54
CA GLU A 343 5.58 -2.32 -32.99
C GLU A 343 4.60 -1.26 -33.52
N GLY A 344 3.37 -1.22 -32.98
CA GLY A 344 2.38 -0.20 -33.30
C GLY A 344 2.78 1.20 -32.82
N ALA A 345 3.37 1.31 -31.62
CA ALA A 345 3.89 2.57 -31.11
C ALA A 345 5.05 3.09 -31.97
N ASP A 346 5.96 2.19 -32.38
CA ASP A 346 7.09 2.51 -33.25
C ASP A 346 6.62 2.90 -34.66
N SER A 347 5.59 2.25 -35.19
CA SER A 347 4.98 2.57 -36.50
C SER A 347 4.33 3.96 -36.52
N LEU A 348 3.88 4.45 -35.36
CA LEU A 348 3.37 5.81 -35.18
C LEU A 348 4.48 6.85 -34.97
N GLY A 349 5.76 6.44 -34.95
CA GLY A 349 6.90 7.31 -34.73
C GLY A 349 6.97 7.90 -33.32
N LEU A 350 6.34 7.25 -32.33
CA LEU A 350 6.39 7.70 -30.95
C LEU A 350 7.78 7.46 -30.36
N ASN A 351 8.32 8.44 -29.64
CA ASN A 351 9.56 8.21 -28.89
C ASN A 351 9.30 7.26 -27.69
N TYR A 352 10.36 6.68 -27.14
CA TYR A 352 10.27 5.72 -26.03
C TYR A 352 9.37 6.21 -24.87
N TRP A 353 9.54 7.47 -24.44
CA TRP A 353 8.76 8.02 -23.33
C TRP A 353 7.30 8.32 -23.68
N GLN A 354 7.01 8.64 -24.95
CA GLN A 354 5.65 8.77 -25.47
C GLN A 354 4.98 7.40 -25.54
N ALA A 355 5.64 6.40 -26.13
CA ALA A 355 5.15 5.02 -26.20
C ALA A 355 4.89 4.46 -24.79
N GLN A 356 5.84 4.67 -23.86
CA GLN A 356 5.73 4.20 -22.49
C GLN A 356 4.55 4.83 -21.76
N ARG A 357 4.35 6.15 -21.90
CA ARG A 357 3.27 6.87 -21.20
C ARG A 357 1.88 6.64 -21.81
N LEU A 358 1.78 6.58 -23.13
CA LEU A 358 0.49 6.60 -23.84
C LEU A 358 -0.05 5.19 -24.12
N ILE A 359 0.82 4.21 -24.32
CA ILE A 359 0.42 2.88 -24.82
C ILE A 359 0.83 1.77 -23.84
N ILE A 360 2.12 1.66 -23.53
CA ILE A 360 2.68 0.47 -22.88
C ILE A 360 2.34 0.44 -21.37
N MET A 361 2.68 1.48 -20.59
CA MET A 361 2.45 1.46 -19.13
C MET A 361 0.99 1.34 -18.73
N PRO A 362 0.03 2.06 -19.33
CA PRO A 362 -1.37 1.93 -18.93
C PRO A 362 -1.91 0.50 -19.09
N GLN A 363 -1.42 -0.25 -20.09
CA GLN A 363 -1.81 -1.65 -20.31
C GLN A 363 -1.05 -2.60 -19.37
N ALA A 364 0.27 -2.44 -19.26
CA ALA A 364 1.10 -3.24 -18.37
C ALA A 364 0.65 -3.12 -16.90
N LEU A 365 0.32 -1.91 -16.44
CA LEU A 365 -0.19 -1.69 -15.09
C LEU A 365 -1.54 -2.39 -14.86
N LYS A 366 -2.43 -2.41 -15.86
CA LYS A 366 -3.71 -3.15 -15.77
C LYS A 366 -3.48 -4.66 -15.62
N ILE A 367 -2.53 -5.22 -16.37
CA ILE A 367 -2.14 -6.63 -16.26
C ILE A 367 -1.55 -6.91 -14.87
N SER A 368 -0.78 -5.97 -14.32
CA SER A 368 -0.15 -6.09 -13.00
C SER A 368 -1.08 -5.88 -11.80
N ILE A 369 -2.32 -5.38 -11.96
CA ILE A 369 -3.22 -5.04 -10.83
C ILE A 369 -3.34 -6.17 -9.79
N PRO A 370 -3.60 -7.44 -10.15
CA PRO A 370 -3.73 -8.52 -9.16
C PRO A 370 -2.45 -8.72 -8.35
N GLY A 371 -1.28 -8.66 -9.00
CA GLY A 371 0.02 -8.76 -8.34
C GLY A 371 0.29 -7.57 -7.44
N ILE A 372 -0.05 -6.35 -7.87
CA ILE A 372 0.12 -5.11 -7.10
C ILE A 372 -0.68 -5.21 -5.80
N VAL A 373 -1.95 -5.61 -5.89
CA VAL A 373 -2.83 -5.77 -4.71
C VAL A 373 -2.29 -6.84 -3.77
N SER A 374 -1.85 -7.99 -4.28
CA SER A 374 -1.27 -9.05 -3.47
C SER A 374 -0.01 -8.57 -2.73
N THR A 375 0.86 -7.81 -3.39
CA THR A 375 2.06 -7.25 -2.77
C THR A 375 1.72 -6.20 -1.72
N PHE A 376 0.71 -5.34 -1.96
CA PHE A 376 0.25 -4.36 -0.97
C PHE A 376 -0.31 -5.03 0.30
N ILE A 377 -1.09 -6.11 0.15
CA ILE A 377 -1.58 -6.89 1.29
C ILE A 377 -0.40 -7.50 2.07
N GLY A 378 0.58 -8.06 1.35
CA GLY A 378 1.81 -8.60 1.95
C GLY A 378 2.55 -7.55 2.78
N ILE A 379 2.84 -6.39 2.19
CA ILE A 379 3.55 -5.29 2.87
C ILE A 379 2.77 -4.80 4.09
N PHE A 380 1.45 -4.68 4.00
CA PHE A 380 0.64 -4.26 5.15
C PHE A 380 0.76 -5.25 6.31
N LYS A 381 0.77 -6.56 6.03
CA LYS A 381 1.01 -7.59 7.05
C LYS A 381 2.44 -7.53 7.60
N ASP A 382 3.42 -7.25 6.74
CA ASP A 382 4.82 -7.14 7.13
C ASP A 382 5.10 -5.93 8.02
N THR A 383 4.20 -4.93 8.11
CA THR A 383 4.35 -3.79 9.05
C THR A 383 4.34 -4.19 10.53
N THR A 384 3.98 -5.44 10.84
CA THR A 384 4.03 -5.96 12.21
C THR A 384 5.42 -6.47 12.61
N LEU A 385 6.34 -6.63 11.65
CA LEU A 385 7.76 -6.96 11.88
C LEU A 385 8.53 -5.70 12.31
#